data_AF-A0A183HF00-F1
#
_entry.id   AF-A0A183HF00-F1
#
_cell.length_a   1.000
_cell.length_b   1.000
_cell.length_c   1.000
_cell.angle_alpha   90.00
_cell.angle_beta   90.00
_cell.angle_gamma   90.00
#
_symmetry.space_group_name_H-M   'P 1'
#
loop_
_entity.id
_entity.type
_entity.pdbx_description
1 polymer ?
#
loop_
_entity_poly.entity_id
_entity_poly.type
_entity_poly.pdbx_seq_one_letter_code
_entity_poly.pdbx_strand_id
1 'polypeptide(L)'
;MKLFLLQNCVRLFNTIAFFGMGIFLIALAYTSANRTTLALIFLTSATTILGFNTGGFFKSCTLVGRQYSYFVSAIVQVVMCIAMLTVPFIVTSLTPNGLSEEWYYVFILHAGFLFITNILFCKLGKGIAAPFTTNRVSVDKTTGEQLKPVFL
;
A
#
# COMPACT_ATOMS: atom_id res chain seq x y z
N MET A 1 -17.48 -15.82 -2.73
CA MET A 1 -18.00 -14.90 -1.69
C MET A 1 -16.93 -14.45 -0.68
N LYS A 2 -16.18 -15.36 -0.02
CA LYS A 2 -15.13 -15.00 0.98
C LYS A 2 -14.00 -14.07 0.44
N LEU A 3 -13.61 -14.21 -0.83
CA LEU A 3 -12.53 -13.41 -1.45
C LEU A 3 -12.89 -11.92 -1.57
N PHE A 4 -14.16 -11.62 -1.88
CA PHE A 4 -14.63 -10.25 -2.13
C PHE A 4 -14.75 -9.44 -0.83
N LEU A 5 -15.22 -10.09 0.25
CA LEU A 5 -15.30 -9.47 1.58
C LEU A 5 -13.91 -9.14 2.14
N LEU A 6 -12.95 -10.07 1.99
CA LEU A 6 -11.58 -9.84 2.45
C LEU A 6 -10.94 -8.61 1.77
N GLN A 7 -11.20 -8.44 0.47
CA GLN A 7 -10.68 -7.29 -0.29
C GLN A 7 -11.21 -5.96 0.23
N ASN A 8 -12.50 -5.87 0.52
CA ASN A 8 -13.11 -4.62 1.00
C ASN A 8 -12.60 -4.25 2.39
N CYS A 9 -12.41 -5.23 3.28
CA CYS A 9 -11.83 -5.00 4.60
C CYS A 9 -10.38 -4.51 4.51
N VAL A 10 -9.56 -5.12 3.64
CA VAL A 10 -8.17 -4.69 3.43
C VAL A 10 -8.11 -3.28 2.88
N ARG A 11 -9.01 -2.91 1.96
CA ARG A 11 -9.08 -1.54 1.42
C ARG A 11 -9.45 -0.51 2.49
N LEU A 12 -10.50 -0.77 3.26
CA LEU A 12 -10.89 0.11 4.36
C LEU A 12 -9.79 0.27 5.40
N PHE A 13 -9.15 -0.83 5.79
CA PHE A 13 -8.05 -0.81 6.73
C PHE A 13 -6.84 -0.03 6.21
N ASN A 14 -6.51 -0.19 4.93
CA ASN A 14 -5.46 0.58 4.27
C ASN A 14 -5.77 2.08 4.29
N THR A 15 -6.98 2.45 3.91
CA THR A 15 -7.41 3.85 3.89
C THR A 15 -7.40 4.48 5.28
N ILE A 16 -7.86 3.77 6.31
CA ILE A 16 -7.84 4.26 7.69
C ILE A 16 -6.40 4.43 8.18
N ALA A 17 -5.49 3.50 7.86
CA ALA A 17 -4.09 3.60 8.25
C ALA A 17 -3.39 4.81 7.61
N PHE A 18 -3.59 5.03 6.31
CA PHE A 18 -3.00 6.16 5.58
C PHE A 18 -3.59 7.50 6.04
N PHE A 19 -4.91 7.57 6.25
CA PHE A 19 -5.54 8.78 6.79
C PHE A 19 -5.10 9.06 8.23
N GLY A 20 -5.08 8.03 9.08
CA GLY A 20 -4.64 8.14 10.46
C GLY A 20 -3.21 8.67 10.54
N MET A 21 -2.28 8.03 9.83
CA MET A 21 -0.89 8.49 9.75
C MET A 21 -0.79 9.93 9.22
N GLY A 22 -1.53 10.27 8.15
CA GLY A 22 -1.53 11.62 7.57
C GLY A 22 -1.98 12.69 8.56
N ILE A 23 -3.03 12.42 9.34
CA ILE A 23 -3.54 13.35 10.37
C ILE A 23 -2.50 13.56 11.48
N PHE A 24 -1.86 12.49 11.95
CA PHE A 24 -0.80 12.60 12.97
C PHE A 24 0.43 13.34 12.46
N LEU A 25 0.78 13.21 11.18
CA LEU A 25 1.88 13.97 10.56
C LEU A 25 1.54 15.45 10.38
N ILE A 26 0.29 15.77 10.07
CA ILE A 26 -0.16 17.17 10.04
C ILE A 26 -0.09 17.78 11.45
N ALA A 27 -0.55 17.05 12.47
CA ALA A 27 -0.43 17.49 13.86
C ALA A 27 1.04 17.66 14.30
N LEU A 28 1.93 16.79 13.82
CA LEU A 28 3.38 16.91 14.02
C LEU A 28 3.94 18.16 13.33
N ALA A 29 3.49 18.48 12.11
CA ALA A 29 3.95 19.66 11.38
C ALA A 29 3.64 20.97 12.13
N TYR A 30 2.49 21.06 12.80
CA TYR A 30 2.11 22.22 13.61
C TYR A 30 2.75 22.25 15.01
N THR A 31 3.48 21.20 15.40
CA THR A 31 4.13 21.16 16.71
C THR A 31 5.43 21.96 16.67
N SER A 32 5.52 22.99 17.51
CA SER A 32 6.74 23.80 17.68
C SER A 32 7.94 22.95 18.12
N ALA A 33 9.13 23.29 17.60
CA ALA A 33 10.42 22.68 17.89
C ALA A 33 10.78 22.62 19.39
N ASN A 34 10.16 23.46 20.23
CA ASN A 34 10.39 23.45 21.69
C ASN A 34 9.84 22.22 22.41
N ARG A 35 9.01 21.37 21.76
CA ARG A 35 8.38 20.20 22.38
C ARG A 35 8.77 18.89 21.70
N THR A 36 10.07 18.56 21.72
CA THR A 36 10.63 17.33 21.12
C THR A 36 9.92 16.06 21.57
N THR A 37 9.58 15.93 22.85
CA THR A 37 8.85 14.74 23.37
C THR A 37 7.48 14.56 22.71
N LEU A 38 6.75 15.66 22.51
CA LEU A 38 5.43 15.63 21.89
C LEU A 38 5.52 15.29 20.40
N ALA A 39 6.56 15.82 19.72
CA ALA A 39 6.88 15.49 18.35
C ALA A 39 7.19 13.99 18.17
N LEU A 40 7.98 13.40 19.08
CA LEU A 40 8.30 11.97 19.06
C LEU A 40 7.07 11.09 19.30
N ILE A 41 6.15 11.49 20.18
CA ILE A 41 4.90 10.76 20.43
C ILE A 41 4.02 10.75 19.17
N PHE A 42 3.88 11.88 18.49
CA PHE A 42 3.12 11.94 17.23
C PHE A 42 3.78 11.16 16.10
N LEU A 43 5.11 11.22 15.98
CA LEU A 43 5.84 10.44 14.99
C LEU A 43 5.72 8.93 15.22
N THR A 44 5.87 8.49 16.48
CA THR A 44 5.79 7.08 16.87
C THR A 44 4.38 6.52 16.70
N SER A 45 3.36 7.30 17.07
CA SER A 45 1.95 6.90 16.85
C SER A 45 1.62 6.81 15.36
N ALA A 46 2.07 7.77 14.55
CA ALA A 46 1.90 7.75 13.09
C ALA A 46 2.54 6.50 12.46
N THR A 47 3.79 6.18 12.82
CA THR A 47 4.50 4.99 12.32
C THR A 47 3.92 3.69 12.83
N THR A 48 3.40 3.65 14.06
CA THR A 48 2.71 2.47 14.60
C THR A 48 1.44 2.17 13.80
N ILE A 49 0.63 3.20 13.50
CA ILE A 49 -0.58 3.07 12.68
C ILE A 49 -0.24 2.58 11.27
N LEU A 50 0.83 3.11 10.67
CA LEU A 50 1.33 2.62 9.38
C LEU A 50 1.81 1.16 9.47
N GLY A 51 2.47 0.75 10.55
CA GLY A 51 2.99 -0.61 10.73
C GLY A 51 1.92 -1.69 10.57
N PHE A 52 0.71 -1.44 11.07
CA PHE A 52 -0.43 -2.33 10.88
C PHE A 52 -0.80 -2.55 9.41
N ASN A 53 -0.53 -1.57 8.54
CA ASN A 53 -0.85 -1.65 7.13
C ASN A 53 -0.10 -2.75 6.37
N THR A 54 1.09 -3.12 6.85
CA THR A 54 1.97 -4.12 6.24
C THR A 54 1.25 -5.43 5.96
N GLY A 55 0.36 -5.87 6.88
CA GLY A 55 -0.44 -7.09 6.69
C GLY A 55 -1.47 -7.00 5.56
N GLY A 56 -2.02 -5.81 5.31
CA GLY A 56 -2.96 -5.55 4.20
C GLY A 56 -2.24 -5.51 2.85
N PHE A 57 -1.05 -4.92 2.81
CA PHE A 57 -0.24 -4.83 1.59
C PHE A 57 0.14 -6.21 1.04
N PHE A 58 0.69 -7.11 1.86
CA PHE A 58 1.04 -8.47 1.43
C PHE A 58 -0.18 -9.28 0.96
N LYS A 59 -1.35 -9.09 1.59
CA LYS A 59 -2.60 -9.71 1.13
C LYS A 59 -3.07 -9.18 -0.23
N SER A 60 -2.85 -7.89 -0.51
CA SER A 60 -3.21 -7.30 -1.80
C SER A 60 -2.29 -7.80 -2.93
N CYS A 61 -0.98 -7.90 -2.69
CA CYS A 61 -0.02 -8.47 -3.64
C CYS A 61 -0.34 -9.94 -3.95
N THR A 62 -0.72 -10.71 -2.93
CA THR A 62 -1.09 -12.13 -3.12
C THR A 62 -2.40 -12.31 -3.87
N LEU A 63 -3.35 -11.39 -3.71
CA LEU A 63 -4.61 -11.41 -4.47
C LEU A 63 -4.40 -11.13 -5.96
N VAL A 64 -3.49 -10.20 -6.29
CA VAL A 64 -3.18 -9.81 -7.67
C VAL A 64 -2.34 -10.86 -8.38
N GLY A 65 -1.30 -11.38 -7.73
CA GLY A 65 -0.35 -12.32 -8.34
C GLY A 65 -0.77 -13.80 -8.28
N ARG A 66 -1.63 -14.19 -7.33
CA ARG A 66 -1.96 -15.59 -7.01
C ARG A 66 -0.71 -16.47 -6.92
N GLN A 67 -0.43 -17.27 -7.95
CA GLN A 67 0.73 -18.15 -8.07
C GLN A 67 2.06 -17.41 -8.33
N TYR A 68 2.01 -16.17 -8.86
CA TYR A 68 3.18 -15.32 -9.14
C TYR A 68 3.39 -14.22 -8.10
N SER A 69 2.77 -14.33 -6.93
CA SER A 69 2.74 -13.26 -5.92
C SER A 69 4.12 -12.89 -5.38
N TYR A 70 5.02 -13.86 -5.24
CA TYR A 70 6.39 -13.62 -4.79
C TYR A 70 7.16 -12.74 -5.79
N PHE A 71 7.00 -13.00 -7.09
CA PHE A 71 7.63 -12.21 -8.15
C PHE A 71 7.08 -10.78 -8.20
N VAL A 72 5.75 -10.62 -8.13
CA VAL A 72 5.11 -9.29 -8.09
C VAL A 72 5.57 -8.50 -6.85
N SER A 73 5.61 -9.14 -5.69
CA SER A 73 6.07 -8.50 -4.45
C SER A 73 7.55 -8.10 -4.53
N ALA A 74 8.39 -8.89 -5.19
CA ALA A 74 9.80 -8.57 -5.40
C ALA A 74 9.97 -7.31 -6.28
N ILE A 75 9.21 -7.18 -7.37
CA ILE A 75 9.23 -5.97 -8.21
C ILE A 75 8.81 -4.74 -7.40
N VAL A 76 7.74 -4.86 -6.60
CA VAL A 76 7.31 -3.73 -5.77
C VAL A 76 8.39 -3.35 -4.75
N GLN A 77 9.07 -4.32 -4.15
CA GLN A 77 10.17 -4.04 -3.24
C GLN A 77 11.32 -3.30 -3.93
N VAL A 78 11.67 -3.64 -5.18
CA VAL A 78 12.68 -2.90 -5.95
C VAL A 78 12.26 -1.44 -6.14
N VAL A 79 11.00 -1.18 -6.50
CA VAL A 79 10.45 0.18 -6.63
C VAL A 79 10.52 0.93 -5.30
N MET A 80 10.20 0.27 -4.17
CA MET A 80 10.32 0.86 -2.84
C MET A 80 11.76 1.21 -2.50
N CYS A 81 12.74 0.35 -2.83
CA CYS A 81 14.15 0.65 -2.60
C CYS A 81 14.62 1.87 -3.39
N ILE A 82 14.22 1.99 -4.66
CA ILE A 82 14.52 3.18 -5.47
C ILE A 82 13.90 4.43 -4.84
N ALA A 83 12.66 4.37 -4.36
CA ALA A 83 12.03 5.47 -3.66
C ALA A 83 12.76 5.83 -2.35
N MET A 84 13.22 4.84 -1.57
CA MET A 84 13.99 5.10 -0.35
C MET A 84 15.35 5.77 -0.64
N LEU A 85 15.97 5.46 -1.79
CA LEU A 85 17.19 6.13 -2.22
C LEU A 85 16.93 7.59 -2.63
N THR A 86 15.74 7.95 -3.12
CA THR A 86 15.43 9.33 -3.51
C THR A 86 15.03 10.22 -2.33
N VAL A 87 14.51 9.65 -1.23
CA VAL A 87 14.13 10.40 -0.01
C VAL A 87 15.22 11.34 0.51
N PRO A 88 16.48 10.92 0.76
CA PRO A 88 17.49 11.81 1.32
C PRO A 88 17.78 13.02 0.43
N PHE A 89 17.76 12.86 -0.90
CA PHE A 89 17.95 14.00 -1.83
C PHE A 89 16.84 15.04 -1.68
N ILE A 90 15.59 14.58 -1.55
CA ILE A 90 14.43 15.46 -1.37
C ILE A 90 14.49 16.17 -0.01
N VAL A 91 14.80 15.43 1.06
CA VAL A 91 14.89 15.98 2.42
C VAL A 91 16.01 17.02 2.50
N THR A 92 17.21 16.71 2.01
CA THR A 92 18.34 17.66 2.01
C THR A 92 18.03 18.92 1.20
N SER A 93 17.28 18.81 0.10
CA SER A 93 16.85 19.98 -0.67
C SER A 93 15.80 20.83 0.04
N LEU A 94 14.97 20.25 0.91
CA LEU A 94 13.92 20.94 1.64
C LEU A 94 14.40 21.52 2.97
N THR A 95 15.51 21.02 3.53
CA THR A 95 16.10 21.50 4.78
C THR A 95 17.54 22.04 4.58
N PRO A 96 17.75 23.07 3.76
CA PRO A 96 19.09 23.58 3.47
C PRO A 96 19.75 24.25 4.68
N ASN A 97 18.98 24.86 5.58
CA ASN A 97 19.52 25.56 6.76
C ASN A 97 19.53 24.67 8.02
N GLY A 98 18.93 23.48 7.96
CA GLY A 98 18.84 22.56 9.09
C GLY A 98 17.94 23.07 10.22
N LEU A 99 17.07 24.04 9.93
CA LEU A 99 16.18 24.65 10.91
C LEU A 99 14.97 23.73 11.16
N SER A 100 14.50 23.68 12.41
CA SER A 100 13.33 22.87 12.76
C SER A 100 12.05 23.33 12.05
N GLU A 101 11.97 24.58 11.61
CA GLU A 101 10.81 25.10 10.87
C GLU A 101 10.74 24.55 9.43
N GLU A 102 11.88 24.22 8.81
CA GLU A 102 11.92 23.67 7.45
C GLU A 102 11.28 22.27 7.39
N TRP A 103 11.30 21.54 8.51
CA TRP A 103 10.67 20.22 8.64
C TRP A 103 9.15 20.26 8.51
N TYR A 104 8.52 21.41 8.71
CA TYR A 104 7.09 21.61 8.40
C TYR A 104 6.77 21.16 6.97
N TYR A 105 7.57 21.59 6.00
CA TYR A 105 7.36 21.27 4.59
C TYR A 105 7.57 19.78 4.32
N VAL A 106 8.54 19.15 4.99
CA VAL A 106 8.81 17.72 4.86
C VAL A 106 7.61 16.89 5.35
N PHE A 107 7.06 17.22 6.52
CA PHE A 107 5.93 16.50 7.09
C PHE A 107 4.64 16.71 6.30
N ILE A 108 4.37 17.94 5.83
CA ILE A 108 3.21 18.23 4.98
C ILE A 108 3.32 17.54 3.61
N LEU A 109 4.50 17.54 2.99
CA LEU A 109 4.72 16.82 1.74
C LEU A 109 4.47 15.32 1.93
N HIS A 110 4.97 14.75 3.04
CA HIS A 110 4.75 13.34 3.35
C HIS A 110 3.27 13.01 3.57
N ALA A 111 2.54 13.84 4.32
CA ALA A 111 1.10 13.70 4.52
C ALA A 111 0.33 13.80 3.19
N GLY A 112 0.71 14.73 2.31
CA GLY A 112 0.15 14.86 0.97
C GLY A 112 0.36 13.60 0.13
N PHE A 113 1.57 13.03 0.17
CA PHE A 113 1.90 11.80 -0.55
C PHE A 113 1.04 10.62 -0.07
N LEU A 114 0.81 10.50 1.24
CA LEU A 114 -0.08 9.48 1.83
C LEU A 114 -1.52 9.62 1.35
N PHE A 115 -2.07 10.84 1.29
CA PHE A 115 -3.43 11.05 0.78
C PHE A 115 -3.54 10.75 -0.70
N ILE A 116 -2.58 11.19 -1.52
CA ILE A 116 -2.57 10.93 -2.97
C ILE A 116 -2.49 9.44 -3.23
N THR A 117 -1.55 8.73 -2.60
CA THR A 117 -1.42 7.27 -2.75
C THR A 117 -2.67 6.54 -2.26
N ASN A 118 -3.30 6.98 -1.18
CA ASN A 118 -4.57 6.42 -0.74
C ASN A 118 -5.72 6.65 -1.74
N ILE A 119 -5.84 7.84 -2.33
CA ILE A 119 -6.84 8.12 -3.37
C ILE A 119 -6.61 7.24 -4.60
N LEU A 120 -5.36 7.09 -5.04
CA LEU A 120 -4.97 6.22 -6.14
C LEU A 120 -5.31 4.76 -5.83
N PHE A 121 -5.02 4.30 -4.62
CA PHE A 121 -5.35 2.95 -4.17
C PHE A 121 -6.87 2.71 -4.13
N CYS A 122 -7.65 3.70 -3.68
CA CYS A 122 -9.11 3.62 -3.71
C CYS A 122 -9.68 3.51 -5.13
N LYS A 123 -9.12 4.26 -6.10
CA LYS A 123 -9.56 4.26 -7.50
C LYS A 123 -9.08 3.03 -8.29
N LEU A 124 -7.82 2.63 -8.11
CA LEU A 124 -7.16 1.56 -8.88
C LEU A 124 -7.31 0.17 -8.24
N GLY A 125 -7.59 0.09 -6.94
CA GLY A 125 -7.69 -1.13 -6.17
C GLY A 125 -8.90 -1.99 -6.55
N LYS A 126 -8.82 -2.68 -7.69
CA LYS A 126 -9.76 -3.75 -8.08
C LYS A 126 -9.21 -5.08 -7.56
N GLY A 127 -9.97 -5.76 -6.70
CA GLY A 127 -9.63 -7.09 -6.17
C GLY A 127 -9.95 -8.22 -7.12
N ILE A 128 -9.62 -8.03 -8.38
CA ILE A 128 -9.83 -9.01 -9.43
C ILE A 128 -8.47 -9.60 -9.73
N ALA A 129 -8.36 -10.93 -9.66
CA ALA A 129 -7.15 -11.62 -10.05
C ALA A 129 -6.75 -11.17 -11.46
N ALA A 130 -5.48 -10.81 -11.64
CA ALA A 130 -5.06 -10.29 -12.92
C ALA A 130 -5.29 -11.34 -14.03
N PRO A 131 -5.73 -10.94 -15.24
CA PRO A 131 -6.19 -11.86 -16.27
C PRO A 131 -5.12 -12.91 -16.68
N PHE A 132 -3.84 -12.59 -16.52
CA PHE A 132 -2.72 -13.50 -16.76
C PHE A 132 -2.59 -14.64 -15.72
N THR A 133 -3.31 -14.56 -14.59
CA THR A 133 -3.34 -15.60 -13.55
C THR A 133 -4.50 -16.58 -13.71
N THR A 134 -5.42 -16.31 -14.63
CA THR A 134 -6.48 -17.25 -15.00
C THR A 134 -5.85 -18.31 -15.87
N ASN A 135 -5.75 -19.55 -15.37
CA ASN A 135 -5.43 -20.68 -16.24
C ASN A 135 -6.40 -20.66 -17.41
N ARG A 136 -5.89 -20.52 -18.64
CA ARG A 136 -6.61 -20.90 -19.85
C ARG A 136 -6.71 -22.44 -19.87
N VAL A 137 -7.29 -23.05 -18.85
CA VAL A 137 -8.01 -24.29 -19.07
C VAL A 137 -9.34 -23.81 -19.60
N SER A 138 -9.37 -23.71 -20.92
CA SER A 138 -10.52 -23.77 -21.76
C SER A 138 -11.78 -24.16 -20.98
N VAL A 139 -12.70 -23.20 -20.81
CA VAL A 139 -14.11 -23.52 -21.04
C VAL A 139 -14.23 -23.78 -22.54
N ASP A 140 -13.55 -24.83 -23.00
CA ASP A 140 -13.81 -25.43 -24.29
C ASP A 140 -15.10 -26.19 -24.10
N LYS A 141 -16.04 -25.96 -24.99
CA LYS A 141 -17.39 -26.47 -24.96
C LYS A 141 -17.43 -27.98 -25.28
N THR A 142 -16.40 -28.74 -24.92
CA THR A 142 -16.13 -30.10 -25.42
C THR A 142 -16.11 -31.16 -24.31
N THR A 143 -16.56 -30.84 -23.10
CA THR A 143 -16.87 -31.87 -22.07
C THR A 143 -18.37 -32.24 -22.07
N GLY A 144 -19.03 -32.11 -23.22
CA GLY A 144 -20.38 -32.65 -23.46
C GLY A 144 -20.39 -33.95 -24.27
N GLU A 145 -19.28 -34.33 -24.91
CA GLU A 145 -19.25 -35.42 -25.91
C GLU A 145 -18.29 -36.58 -25.57
N GLN A 146 -17.73 -36.62 -24.35
CA GLN A 146 -16.80 -37.69 -23.94
C GLN A 146 -17.37 -38.64 -22.88
N LEU A 147 -18.66 -38.53 -22.55
CA LEU A 147 -19.39 -39.48 -21.70
C LEU A 147 -20.24 -40.44 -22.55
N LYS A 148 -19.62 -41.09 -23.55
CA LYS A 148 -20.22 -42.31 -24.12
C LYS A 148 -19.54 -43.50 -23.45
N PRO A 149 -20.24 -44.28 -22.61
CA PRO A 149 -19.66 -45.48 -22.02
C PRO A 149 -19.34 -46.46 -23.13
N VAL A 150 -18.06 -46.77 -23.31
CA VAL A 150 -17.61 -47.90 -24.10
C VAL A 150 -17.86 -49.13 -23.25
N PHE A 151 -19.00 -49.77 -23.46
CA PHE A 151 -19.27 -51.12 -22.98
C PHE A 151 -18.40 -52.08 -23.79
N LEU A 152 -17.40 -52.66 -23.13
CA LEU A 152 -16.94 -54.03 -23.34
C LEU A 152 -16.71 -54.67 -21.98
#